data_AF-A0A1I4B188-F1
#
_entry.id   AF-A0A1I4B188-F1
#
_cell.length_a   1.000
_cell.length_b   1.000
_cell.length_c   1.000
_cell.angle_alpha   90.00
_cell.angle_beta   90.00
_cell.angle_gamma   90.00
#
_symmetry.space_group_name_H-M   'P 1'
#
loop_
_entity.id
_entity.type
_entity.pdbx_description
1 polymer ?
#
loop_
_entity_poly.entity_id
_entity_poly.type
_entity_poly.pdbx_seq_one_letter_code
_entity_poly.pdbx_strand_id
1 'polypeptide(L)'
;MPAGFAAGLYEGENVCDIGLGMKPELTGLGLGAAFMKRGMEFAVKHYAPSQLRLSIAASNKRAIRLYEKMGFQEVGSFPSKETVFLVMNVEL
;
A
#
# COMPACT_ATOMS: atom_id res chain seq x y z
N MET A 1 0.44 12.24 2.37
CA MET A 1 0.45 12.54 3.83
C MET A 1 1.63 13.45 4.13
N PRO A 2 1.44 14.68 4.64
CA PRO A 2 2.55 15.64 4.84
C PRO A 2 3.69 15.09 5.72
N ALA A 3 3.34 14.31 6.76
CA ALA A 3 4.31 13.69 7.66
C ALA A 3 5.21 12.65 6.97
N GLY A 4 4.68 11.83 6.06
CA GLY A 4 5.49 10.87 5.32
C GLY A 4 6.38 11.52 4.26
N PHE A 5 5.98 12.69 3.71
CA PHE A 5 6.84 13.49 2.83
C PHE A 5 8.03 14.06 3.60
N ALA A 6 7.78 14.62 4.79
CA ALA A 6 8.85 15.13 5.66
C ALA A 6 9.81 14.02 6.14
N ALA A 7 9.37 12.76 6.15
CA ALA A 7 10.17 11.60 6.53
C ALA A 7 10.94 10.97 5.35
N GLY A 8 10.88 11.54 4.13
CA GLY A 8 11.54 10.99 2.95
C GLY A 8 10.93 9.67 2.43
N LEU A 9 9.78 9.25 2.95
CA LEU A 9 9.18 7.94 2.65
C LEU A 9 8.48 7.89 1.28
N TYR A 10 8.38 9.03 0.60
CA TYR A 10 7.80 9.13 -0.74
C TYR A 10 8.83 9.40 -1.84
N GLU A 11 10.13 9.33 -1.53
CA GLU A 11 11.20 9.47 -2.51
C GLU A 11 11.31 8.22 -3.42
N GLY A 12 11.89 8.39 -4.61
CA GLY A 12 12.07 7.31 -5.59
C GLY A 12 11.60 7.71 -6.99
N GLU A 13 12.35 7.29 -8.02
CA GLU A 13 11.96 7.47 -9.42
C GLU A 13 11.04 6.33 -9.87
N ASN A 14 10.06 6.65 -10.70
CA ASN A 14 9.14 5.67 -11.29
C ASN A 14 8.40 4.76 -10.27
N VAL A 15 7.98 5.35 -9.14
CA VAL A 15 7.15 4.72 -8.11
C VAL A 15 5.70 5.15 -8.28
N CYS A 16 4.77 4.20 -8.26
CA CYS A 16 3.34 4.48 -8.26
C CYS A 16 2.75 4.25 -6.87
N ASP A 17 2.27 5.33 -6.24
CA ASP A 17 1.55 5.25 -4.97
C ASP A 17 0.09 4.82 -5.22
N ILE A 18 -0.33 3.73 -4.57
CA ILE A 18 -1.67 3.15 -4.69
C ILE A 18 -2.41 3.18 -3.36
N GLY A 19 -3.68 3.58 -3.42
CA GLY A 19 -4.61 3.57 -2.30
C GLY A 19 -5.84 2.74 -2.65
N LEU A 20 -6.17 1.76 -1.81
CA LEU A 20 -7.30 0.86 -2.04
C LEU A 20 -8.16 0.78 -0.79
N GLY A 21 -9.48 0.94 -0.99
CA GLY A 21 -10.48 0.82 0.05
C GLY A 21 -11.57 -0.16 -0.38
N MET A 22 -11.81 -1.18 0.45
CA MET A 22 -12.98 -2.06 0.31
C MET A 22 -13.96 -1.77 1.43
N LYS A 23 -15.26 -1.79 1.10
CA LYS A 23 -16.32 -1.71 2.08
C LYS A 23 -16.18 -2.82 3.13
N PRO A 24 -16.29 -2.55 4.44
CA PRO A 24 -16.07 -3.53 5.52
C PRO A 24 -16.82 -4.85 5.32
N GLU A 25 -18.03 -4.81 4.77
CA GLU A 25 -18.89 -5.98 4.52
C GLU A 25 -18.32 -6.93 3.45
N LEU A 26 -17.46 -6.42 2.56
CA LEU A 26 -16.78 -7.20 1.52
C LEU A 26 -15.41 -7.70 1.98
N THR A 27 -15.01 -7.33 3.19
CA THR A 27 -13.73 -7.71 3.75
C THR A 27 -13.92 -9.02 4.54
N GLY A 28 -13.18 -10.08 4.19
CA GLY A 28 -13.09 -11.34 4.97
C GLY A 28 -13.30 -12.57 4.10
N LEU A 29 -13.76 -12.33 2.87
CA LEU A 29 -14.20 -13.33 1.90
C LEU A 29 -13.10 -13.72 0.89
N GLY A 30 -11.82 -13.41 1.17
CA GLY A 30 -10.72 -13.63 0.22
C GLY A 30 -10.68 -12.67 -0.99
N LEU A 31 -11.70 -11.82 -1.16
CA LEU A 31 -11.82 -10.88 -2.29
C LEU A 31 -10.76 -9.78 -2.32
N GLY A 32 -10.14 -9.46 -1.17
CA GLY A 32 -9.08 -8.46 -1.08
C GLY A 32 -7.88 -8.80 -1.96
N ALA A 33 -7.59 -10.09 -2.14
CA ALA A 33 -6.47 -10.49 -2.96
C ALA A 33 -6.74 -10.29 -4.46
N ALA A 34 -7.93 -10.68 -4.92
CA ALA A 34 -8.33 -10.43 -6.29
C ALA A 34 -8.40 -8.92 -6.60
N PHE A 35 -8.94 -8.13 -5.67
CA PHE A 35 -9.04 -6.68 -5.83
C PHE A 35 -7.67 -6.01 -5.93
N MET A 36 -6.76 -6.34 -5.02
CA MET A 36 -5.40 -5.81 -5.04
C MET A 36 -4.65 -6.20 -6.31
N LYS A 37 -4.73 -7.48 -6.72
CA LYS A 37 -4.11 -7.95 -7.96
C LYS A 37 -4.61 -7.17 -9.18
N ARG A 38 -5.91 -6.93 -9.28
CA ARG A 38 -6.49 -6.11 -10.37
C ARG A 38 -6.01 -4.66 -10.33
N GLY A 39 -5.85 -4.09 -9.13
CA GLY A 39 -5.26 -2.77 -8.94
C GLY A 39 -3.81 -2.71 -9.42
N MET A 40 -3.00 -3.72 -9.07
CA MET A 40 -1.60 -3.84 -9.54
C MET A 40 -1.53 -3.98 -11.06
N GLU A 41 -2.33 -4.88 -11.65
CA GLU A 41 -2.42 -5.06 -13.11
C GLU A 41 -2.79 -3.75 -13.83
N PHE A 42 -3.73 -2.99 -13.26
CA PHE A 42 -4.13 -1.69 -13.80
C PHE A 42 -2.98 -0.68 -13.74
N ALA A 43 -2.28 -0.61 -12.61
CA ALA A 43 -1.17 0.32 -12.41
C ALA A 43 -0.01 0.01 -13.37
N VAL A 44 0.39 -1.26 -13.48
CA VAL A 44 1.41 -1.75 -14.41
C VAL A 44 1.06 -1.38 -15.84
N LYS A 45 -0.19 -1.67 -16.25
CA LYS A 45 -0.63 -1.46 -17.63
C LYS A 45 -0.66 0.01 -18.06
N HIS A 46 -1.00 0.93 -17.15
CA HIS A 46 -1.21 2.34 -17.51
C HIS A 46 -0.01 3.23 -17.21
N TYR A 47 0.80 2.88 -16.21
CA TYR A 47 1.87 3.75 -15.73
C TYR A 47 3.27 3.15 -15.88
N ALA A 48 3.39 1.85 -16.20
CA ALA A 48 4.66 1.11 -16.25
C ALA A 48 5.64 1.44 -15.09
N PRO A 49 5.16 1.42 -13.83
CA PRO A 49 6.00 1.75 -12.70
C PRO A 49 7.00 0.62 -12.42
N SER A 50 8.18 0.99 -11.92
CA SER A 50 9.18 0.03 -11.43
C SER A 50 8.83 -0.52 -10.03
N GLN A 51 8.00 0.21 -9.29
CA GLN A 51 7.62 -0.12 -7.93
C GLN A 51 6.22 0.41 -7.62
N LEU A 52 5.47 -0.35 -6.82
CA LEU A 52 4.22 0.13 -6.21
C LEU A 52 4.46 0.43 -4.73
N ARG A 53 3.83 1.49 -4.21
CA ARG A 53 3.92 1.89 -2.80
C ARG A 53 2.55 2.20 -2.23
N LEU A 54 2.35 1.90 -0.94
CA LEU A 54 1.11 2.18 -0.23
C LEU A 54 1.38 2.64 1.21
N SER A 55 0.42 3.36 1.78
CA SER A 55 0.42 3.72 3.20
C SER A 55 -0.82 3.17 3.90
N ILE A 56 -0.63 2.48 5.02
CA ILE A 56 -1.68 1.78 5.76
C ILE A 56 -1.57 2.04 7.25
N ALA A 57 -2.69 2.19 7.96
CA ALA A 57 -2.66 2.28 9.42
C ALA A 57 -2.07 0.99 10.03
N ALA A 58 -1.09 1.12 10.93
CA ALA A 58 -0.41 0.01 11.59
C ALA A 58 -1.37 -0.90 12.38
N SER A 59 -2.53 -0.37 12.78
CA SER A 59 -3.61 -1.14 13.43
C SER A 59 -4.34 -2.09 12.48
N ASN A 60 -4.27 -1.89 11.16
CA ASN A 60 -4.95 -2.70 10.15
C ASN A 60 -4.13 -3.96 9.79
N LYS A 61 -3.88 -4.81 10.79
CA LYS A 61 -3.13 -6.07 10.66
C LYS A 61 -3.64 -6.97 9.53
N ARG A 62 -4.93 -6.84 9.20
CA ARG A 62 -5.56 -7.63 8.17
C ARG A 62 -5.10 -7.26 6.77
N ALA A 63 -5.04 -5.97 6.45
CA ALA A 63 -4.56 -5.52 5.15
C ALA A 63 -3.02 -5.60 5.08
N ILE A 64 -2.30 -5.41 6.20
CA ILE A 64 -0.84 -5.68 6.26
C ILE A 64 -0.53 -7.12 5.81
N ARG A 65 -1.17 -8.13 6.42
CA ARG A 65 -1.01 -9.55 6.03
C ARG A 65 -1.38 -9.83 4.58
N LEU A 66 -2.33 -9.08 4.02
CA LEU A 66 -2.69 -9.21 2.61
C LEU A 66 -1.56 -8.71 1.72
N TYR A 67 -1.00 -7.54 2.02
CA TYR A 67 0.07 -6.94 1.25
C TYR A 67 1.38 -7.74 1.37
N GLU A 68 1.74 -8.22 2.57
CA GLU A 68 2.88 -9.12 2.77
C GLU A 68 2.78 -10.38 1.88
N LYS A 69 1.58 -10.99 1.81
CA LYS A 69 1.33 -12.15 0.93
C LYS A 69 1.47 -11.85 -0.56
N MET A 70 1.44 -10.57 -0.93
CA MET A 70 1.62 -10.12 -2.31
C MET A 70 3.03 -9.61 -2.60
N GLY A 71 3.96 -9.80 -1.66
CA GLY A 71 5.35 -9.39 -1.81
C GLY A 71 5.62 -7.95 -1.37
N PHE A 72 4.64 -7.24 -0.80
CA PHE A 72 4.94 -5.93 -0.22
C PHE A 72 5.80 -6.08 1.02
N GLN A 73 6.77 -5.19 1.16
CA GLN A 73 7.67 -5.09 2.29
C GLN A 73 7.50 -3.74 2.97
N GLU A 74 7.60 -3.72 4.31
CA GLU A 74 7.61 -2.46 5.06
C GLU A 74 8.92 -1.72 4.80
N VAL A 75 8.83 -0.45 4.42
CA VAL A 75 9.98 0.43 4.18
C VAL A 75 10.12 1.55 5.20
N GLY A 76 9.07 1.74 6.02
CA GLY A 76 9.12 2.68 7.11
C GLY A 76 7.75 2.95 7.69
N SER A 77 7.71 3.82 8.70
CA SER A 77 6.46 4.24 9.31
C SER A 77 6.54 5.71 9.74
N PHE A 78 5.38 6.35 9.85
CA PHE A 78 5.29 7.71 10.34
C PHE A 78 4.02 7.89 11.18
N PRO A 79 4.08 8.72 12.24
CA PRO A 79 2.89 9.12 12.98
C PRO A 79 2.09 10.16 12.18
N SER A 80 0.77 10.05 12.21
CA SER A 80 -0.14 11.07 11.72
C SER A 80 -1.31 11.22 12.69
N LYS A 81 -1.42 12.39 13.33
CA LYS A 81 -2.36 12.63 14.43
C LYS A 81 -2.21 11.53 15.51
N GLU A 82 -3.22 10.68 15.67
CA GLU A 82 -3.28 9.60 16.66
C GLU A 82 -3.05 8.21 16.05
N THR A 83 -2.67 8.13 14.77
CA THR A 83 -2.49 6.85 14.06
C THR A 83 -1.08 6.75 13.49
N VAL A 84 -0.43 5.60 13.70
CA VAL A 84 0.82 5.26 13.01
C VAL A 84 0.48 4.66 11.66
N PHE A 85 1.08 5.16 10.60
CA PHE A 85 0.99 4.61 9.26
C PHE A 85 2.28 3.87 8.92
N LEU A 86 2.16 2.66 8.40
CA LEU A 86 3.24 1.93 7.73
C LEU A 86 3.23 2.30 6.26
N VAL A 87 4.43 2.46 5.70
CA VAL A 87 4.66 2.57 4.26
C VAL A 87 5.22 1.24 3.80
N MET A 88 4.59 0.67 2.78
CA MET A 88 5.02 -0.60 2.19
C MET A 88 5.20 -0.44 0.69
N ASN A 89 6.16 -1.16 0.11
CA ASN A 89 6.38 -1.18 -1.33
C ASN A 89 6.57 -2.60 -1.88
N VAL A 90 6.44 -2.75 -3.19
CA VAL A 90 6.76 -3.99 -3.92
C VAL A 90 7.38 -3.62 -5.26
N GLU A 91 8.46 -4.30 -5.61
CA GLU A 91 9.07 -4.22 -6.95
C GLU A 91 8.25 -5.06 -7.93
N LEU A 92 8.07 -4.55 -9.16
CA LEU A 92 7.21 -5.15 -10.19
C LEU A 92 7.96 -5.97 -11.23
#